data_AF-A0A538SZE5-F1
#
_entry.id   AF-A0A538SZE5-F1
#
_cell.length_a   1.000
_cell.length_b   1.000
_cell.length_c   1.000
_cell.angle_alpha   90.00
_cell.angle_beta   90.00
_cell.angle_gamma   90.00
#
_symmetry.space_group_name_H-M   'P 1'
#
loop_
_entity.id
_entity.type
_entity.pdbx_description
1 polymer ?
#
loop_
_entity_poly.entity_id
_entity_poly.type
_entity_poly.pdbx_seq_one_letter_code
_entity_poly.pdbx_strand_id
1 'polypeptide(L)'
;MRRERGARPRRSGGRDRPQPTHAHRLPSQPREVRRGRSRRTPAEEGTGEHPRAAERRVSWLLHRIDDRLSHGQVVVAWAQRLQPQRIDVVDDAVGSRLRPARIWVADDAAASSSWERSLLLSAAPGIEVRVVNVAAAAAAYAEEAAAPGGAFLLVRDLASARALVEAGAAVPAWNLGGLHYAPGKSKINEYIYLDDGDLGAARALLERGVTLEVQDVPASRAQSLRALIPMLSAT
;
A
#
# COMPACT_ATOMS: atom_id res chain seq x y z
N MET A 1 -20.51 29.40 -57.22
CA MET A 1 -20.71 30.86 -57.08
C MET A 1 -19.94 31.37 -55.87
N ARG A 2 -19.02 32.34 -56.12
CA ARG A 2 -18.38 33.37 -55.25
C ARG A 2 -17.74 32.94 -53.90
N ARG A 3 -16.40 33.01 -53.70
CA ARG A 3 -15.48 34.19 -53.59
C ARG A 3 -15.78 35.01 -52.31
N GLU A 4 -14.87 35.40 -51.40
CA GLU A 4 -13.43 35.70 -51.47
C GLU A 4 -12.82 36.11 -50.08
N ARG A 5 -11.48 35.93 -49.95
CA ARG A 5 -10.42 36.81 -49.33
C ARG A 5 -10.56 37.28 -47.87
N GLY A 6 -9.57 37.16 -46.98
CA GLY A 6 -8.20 37.74 -46.94
C GLY A 6 -8.02 38.34 -45.53
N ALA A 7 -6.87 38.49 -44.84
CA ALA A 7 -5.48 38.63 -45.22
C ALA A 7 -4.54 38.39 -44.01
N ARG A 8 -3.29 37.99 -44.28
CA ARG A 8 -2.05 38.27 -43.51
C ARG A 8 -1.20 39.24 -44.38
N PRO A 9 0.04 39.70 -44.04
CA PRO A 9 0.80 39.91 -42.78
C PRO A 9 1.52 41.30 -42.73
N ARG A 10 2.18 41.69 -41.61
CA ARG A 10 3.43 42.52 -41.52
C ARG A 10 4.07 42.26 -40.13
N ARG A 11 5.26 41.70 -39.87
CA ARG A 11 6.69 41.89 -40.24
C ARG A 11 7.32 43.23 -39.84
N SER A 12 8.36 43.13 -39.00
CA SER A 12 9.68 43.84 -38.95
C SER A 12 10.04 44.21 -37.51
N GLY A 13 11.27 44.13 -37.00
CA GLY A 13 12.60 43.69 -37.45
C GLY A 13 13.38 43.36 -36.15
N GLY A 14 14.38 42.48 -36.11
CA GLY A 14 15.60 42.47 -36.92
C GLY A 14 16.72 43.14 -36.12
N ARG A 15 17.71 42.38 -35.65
CA ARG A 15 19.14 42.53 -36.03
C ARG A 15 20.09 41.65 -35.21
N ASP A 16 21.06 41.17 -35.98
CA ASP A 16 22.20 40.33 -35.67
C ASP A 16 23.23 40.92 -34.67
N ARG A 17 24.05 39.99 -34.16
CA ARG A 17 25.28 40.12 -33.35
C ARG A 17 26.31 41.10 -33.95
N PRO A 18 27.33 41.58 -33.16
CA PRO A 18 28.57 40.80 -32.99
C PRO A 18 29.21 40.89 -31.57
N GLN A 19 30.09 39.93 -31.27
CA GLN A 19 31.03 39.95 -30.14
C GLN A 19 32.03 41.11 -30.25
N PRO A 20 32.73 41.43 -29.15
CA PRO A 20 34.15 41.74 -29.22
C PRO A 20 35.02 40.76 -28.44
N THR A 21 36.08 40.36 -29.13
CA THR A 21 37.32 39.75 -28.66
C THR A 21 38.07 40.68 -27.72
N HIS A 22 38.68 40.16 -26.65
CA HIS A 22 40.11 40.36 -26.35
C HIS A 22 40.51 39.53 -25.13
N ALA A 23 41.47 38.64 -25.35
CA ALA A 23 42.20 37.94 -24.31
C ALA A 23 43.16 38.90 -23.60
N HIS A 24 43.21 38.84 -22.27
CA HIS A 24 44.44 39.15 -21.52
C HIS A 24 44.71 38.10 -20.43
N ARG A 25 45.98 37.72 -20.42
CA ARG A 25 46.68 36.66 -19.69
C ARG A 25 46.49 36.67 -18.16
N LEU A 26 46.55 35.46 -17.62
CA LEU A 26 46.79 35.12 -16.21
C LEU A 26 48.02 35.82 -15.61
N PRO A 27 48.05 36.00 -14.28
CA PRO A 27 49.30 35.85 -13.52
C PRO A 27 49.27 34.68 -12.51
N SER A 28 50.41 33.99 -12.53
CA SER A 28 51.07 33.06 -11.59
C SER A 28 50.54 32.87 -10.14
N GLN A 29 50.34 31.60 -9.78
CA GLN A 29 50.44 31.04 -8.41
C GLN A 29 51.90 31.11 -7.88
N PRO A 30 52.21 30.81 -6.59
CA PRO A 30 51.44 31.00 -5.35
C PRO A 30 52.30 31.69 -4.24
N ARG A 31 51.67 32.24 -3.18
CA ARG A 31 52.37 32.61 -1.93
C ARG A 31 52.12 31.55 -0.85
N GLU A 32 53.21 31.09 -0.25
CA GLU A 32 53.24 30.10 0.84
C GLU A 32 52.47 30.56 2.07
N VAL A 33 51.62 29.67 2.60
CA VAL A 33 51.07 29.79 3.95
C VAL A 33 51.76 28.77 4.86
N ARG A 34 52.33 29.30 5.94
CA ARG A 34 53.18 28.60 6.93
C ARG A 34 52.45 27.42 7.60
N ARG A 35 53.20 26.33 7.76
CA ARG A 35 52.83 25.11 8.51
C ARG A 35 52.64 25.40 9.99
N GLY A 36 51.40 25.29 10.47
CA GLY A 36 51.10 25.06 11.89
C GLY A 36 51.07 23.55 12.16
N ARG A 37 52.01 23.06 12.98
CA ARG A 37 51.95 21.71 13.55
C ARG A 37 50.83 21.67 14.60
N SER A 38 49.79 20.88 14.38
CA SER A 38 49.01 20.29 15.47
C SER A 38 48.95 18.78 15.29
N ARG A 39 49.14 18.09 16.40
CA ARG A 39 49.45 16.68 16.55
C ARG A 39 48.33 15.79 16.00
N ARG A 40 48.71 14.76 15.21
CA ARG A 40 47.87 13.59 14.97
C ARG A 40 47.74 12.82 16.28
N THR A 41 46.52 12.74 16.81
CA THR A 41 46.11 11.66 17.72
C THR A 41 45.88 10.38 16.90
N PRO A 42 46.16 9.18 17.45
CA PRO A 42 45.97 7.93 16.74
C PRO A 42 44.49 7.68 16.46
N ALA A 43 44.22 6.99 15.35
CA ALA A 43 42.90 6.46 15.03
C ALA A 43 42.48 5.47 16.13
N GLU A 44 41.47 5.84 16.91
CA GLU A 44 40.69 4.86 17.64
C GLU A 44 39.73 4.22 16.64
N GLU A 45 39.96 2.94 16.36
CA GLU A 45 38.98 2.04 15.75
C GLU A 45 37.79 1.90 16.72
N GLY A 46 36.91 2.89 16.70
CA GLY A 46 35.58 2.74 17.24
C GLY A 46 34.79 1.86 16.28
N THR A 47 34.50 0.63 16.68
CA THR A 47 33.34 -0.12 16.18
C THR A 47 32.08 0.63 16.61
N GLY A 48 31.83 1.76 15.96
CA GLY A 48 30.58 2.47 16.03
C GLY A 48 29.54 1.66 15.27
N GLU A 49 28.98 0.65 15.92
CA GLU A 49 27.62 0.24 15.59
C GLU A 49 26.75 1.47 15.85
N HIS A 50 26.54 2.26 14.79
CA HIS A 50 25.36 3.08 14.72
C HIS A 50 24.19 2.12 14.98
N PRO A 51 23.38 2.32 16.04
CA PRO A 51 22.15 1.56 16.15
C PRO A 51 21.39 1.85 14.88
N ARG A 52 21.31 0.86 13.97
CA ARG A 52 20.41 0.93 12.84
C ARG A 52 19.06 1.19 13.46
N ALA A 53 18.50 2.38 13.22
CA ALA A 53 17.13 2.69 13.59
C ALA A 53 16.32 1.47 13.17
N ALA A 54 15.69 0.79 14.14
CA ALA A 54 15.00 -0.47 13.91
C ALA A 54 14.11 -0.27 12.67
N GLU A 55 14.53 -0.88 11.57
CA GLU A 55 13.86 -0.77 10.28
C GLU A 55 12.39 -1.06 10.56
N ARG A 56 11.50 -0.10 10.28
CA ARG A 56 10.06 -0.30 10.50
C ARG A 56 9.60 -1.36 9.50
N ARG A 57 9.71 -2.62 9.91
CA ARG A 57 9.28 -3.80 9.18
C ARG A 57 7.76 -3.80 9.18
N VAL A 58 7.17 -3.22 8.14
CA VAL A 58 5.73 -3.36 7.92
C VAL A 58 5.51 -4.70 7.25
N SER A 59 5.11 -5.72 8.01
CA SER A 59 4.86 -7.04 7.43
C SER A 59 3.45 -7.15 6.82
N TRP A 60 2.42 -6.52 7.38
CA TRP A 60 1.09 -6.59 6.80
C TRP A 60 0.99 -5.69 5.57
N LEU A 61 0.91 -6.29 4.39
CA LEU A 61 0.88 -5.60 3.10
C LEU A 61 -0.56 -5.28 2.65
N LEU A 62 -1.53 -6.09 3.08
CA LEU A 62 -2.94 -5.94 2.72
C LEU A 62 -3.82 -6.63 3.78
N HIS A 63 -4.87 -5.93 4.22
CA HIS A 63 -5.99 -6.54 4.94
C HIS A 63 -7.21 -6.44 4.02
N ARG A 64 -7.80 -7.57 3.65
CA ARG A 64 -8.88 -7.62 2.66
C ARG A 64 -10.07 -8.42 3.17
N ILE A 65 -11.26 -7.86 2.94
CA ILE A 65 -12.55 -8.51 3.15
C ILE A 65 -13.05 -8.98 1.78
N ASP A 66 -13.17 -10.30 1.61
CA ASP A 66 -13.62 -10.93 0.37
C ASP A 66 -14.33 -12.25 0.68
N ASP A 67 -15.61 -12.37 0.33
CA ASP A 67 -16.43 -13.55 0.64
C ASP A 67 -16.00 -14.82 -0.11
N ARG A 68 -15.20 -14.66 -1.17
CA ARG A 68 -14.56 -15.76 -1.92
C ARG A 68 -13.18 -16.10 -1.38
N LEU A 69 -12.64 -15.33 -0.43
CA LEU A 69 -11.31 -15.52 0.13
C LEU A 69 -10.26 -15.62 -0.99
N SER A 70 -9.41 -16.66 -1.00
CA SER A 70 -8.43 -16.90 -2.06
C SER A 70 -8.97 -17.68 -3.27
N HIS A 71 -10.27 -18.01 -3.33
CA HIS A 71 -10.83 -18.84 -4.41
C HIS A 71 -10.90 -18.12 -5.77
N GLY A 72 -10.89 -16.79 -5.79
CA GLY A 72 -10.71 -16.01 -7.00
C GLY A 72 -9.25 -15.61 -7.14
N GLN A 73 -8.68 -15.67 -8.35
CA GLN A 73 -7.30 -15.25 -8.66
C GLN A 73 -6.97 -13.77 -8.29
N VAL A 74 -7.89 -13.07 -7.65
CA VAL A 74 -7.77 -11.71 -7.15
C VAL A 74 -6.66 -11.58 -6.12
N VAL A 75 -6.53 -12.51 -5.17
CA VAL A 75 -5.42 -12.48 -4.18
C VAL A 75 -4.06 -12.58 -4.89
N VAL A 76 -3.97 -13.42 -5.91
CA VAL A 76 -2.78 -13.54 -6.77
C VAL A 76 -2.54 -12.24 -7.56
N ALA A 77 -3.58 -11.61 -8.09
CA ALA A 77 -3.48 -10.33 -8.79
C ALA A 77 -2.97 -9.20 -7.86
N TRP A 78 -3.44 -9.15 -6.62
CA TRP A 78 -2.92 -8.26 -5.58
C TRP A 78 -1.45 -8.58 -5.27
N ALA A 79 -1.11 -9.84 -5.03
CA ALA A 79 0.26 -10.30 -4.80
C ALA A 79 1.23 -10.03 -5.96
N GLN A 80 0.72 -9.86 -7.19
CA GLN A 80 1.52 -9.52 -8.38
C GLN A 80 1.73 -8.02 -8.57
N ARG A 81 0.83 -7.18 -8.04
CA ARG A 81 0.72 -5.76 -8.41
C ARG A 81 0.97 -4.77 -7.28
N LEU A 82 1.29 -5.23 -6.07
CA LEU A 82 1.84 -4.36 -5.03
C LEU A 82 3.21 -3.80 -5.50
N GLN A 83 3.15 -2.67 -6.18
CA GLN A 83 4.22 -1.72 -6.40
C GLN A 83 3.90 -0.47 -5.57
N PRO A 84 4.91 0.27 -5.08
CA PRO A 84 4.71 1.46 -4.25
C PRO A 84 4.11 2.58 -5.09
N GLN A 85 2.77 2.66 -5.14
CA GLN A 85 2.07 3.89 -5.54
C GLN A 85 1.01 4.34 -4.55
N ARG A 86 0.62 3.50 -3.57
CA ARG A 86 -0.36 3.90 -2.54
C ARG A 86 -0.44 2.98 -1.31
N ILE A 87 0.67 2.37 -0.92
CA ILE A 87 0.85 1.94 0.46
C ILE A 87 1.70 3.04 1.08
N ASP A 88 1.25 3.68 2.15
CA ASP A 88 2.00 4.69 2.92
C ASP A 88 3.23 4.08 3.65
N VAL A 89 3.90 3.12 3.02
CA VAL A 89 5.23 2.65 3.39
C VAL A 89 6.20 3.51 2.62
N VAL A 90 6.65 4.58 3.28
CA VAL A 90 7.88 5.27 2.92
C VAL A 90 9.01 4.27 3.14
N ASP A 91 9.48 3.63 2.07
CA ASP A 91 10.91 3.37 1.95
C ASP A 91 11.37 3.33 0.48
N ASP A 92 12.39 4.14 0.24
CA ASP A 92 12.96 4.52 -1.04
C ASP A 92 14.13 3.58 -1.33
N ALA A 93 13.85 2.29 -1.59
CA ALA A 93 14.90 1.34 -1.98
C ALA A 93 14.45 0.08 -2.75
N VAL A 94 13.15 -0.21 -2.87
CA VAL A 94 12.72 -1.53 -3.40
C VAL A 94 11.93 -1.38 -4.70
N GLY A 95 12.66 -1.26 -5.80
CA GLY A 95 12.17 -1.44 -7.17
C GLY A 95 11.79 -2.90 -7.52
N SER A 96 11.51 -3.75 -6.52
CA SER A 96 11.15 -5.16 -6.69
C SER A 96 9.74 -5.41 -6.17
N ARG A 97 8.92 -6.08 -6.98
CA ARG A 97 7.53 -6.46 -6.73
C ARG A 97 7.35 -6.99 -5.30
N LEU A 98 6.51 -6.35 -4.47
CA LEU A 98 6.14 -6.89 -3.17
C LEU A 98 5.22 -8.10 -3.38
N ARG A 99 5.80 -9.30 -3.40
CA ARG A 99 5.03 -10.55 -3.25
C ARG A 99 4.95 -10.88 -1.76
N PRO A 100 3.75 -11.12 -1.19
CA PRO A 100 3.65 -11.60 0.18
C PRO A 100 4.28 -12.99 0.28
N ALA A 101 5.09 -13.22 1.30
CA ALA A 101 5.55 -14.55 1.67
C ALA A 101 4.41 -15.41 2.23
N ARG A 102 3.41 -14.77 2.84
CA ARG A 102 2.29 -15.42 3.54
C ARG A 102 0.92 -14.85 3.20
N ILE A 103 -0.09 -15.71 3.20
CA ILE A 103 -1.50 -15.34 3.20
C ILE A 103 -2.16 -15.97 4.42
N TRP A 104 -2.66 -15.13 5.32
CA TRP A 104 -3.52 -15.53 6.42
C TRP A 104 -4.97 -15.46 5.99
N VAL A 105 -5.68 -16.57 6.11
CA VAL A 105 -7.13 -16.65 5.96
C VAL A 105 -7.72 -16.87 7.34
N ALA A 106 -8.35 -15.82 7.87
CA ALA A 106 -9.02 -15.82 9.17
C ALA A 106 -10.52 -16.04 8.95
N ASP A 107 -10.95 -17.31 9.03
CA ASP A 107 -12.33 -17.72 8.76
C ASP A 107 -12.65 -19.00 9.53
N ASP A 108 -13.61 -18.93 10.45
CA ASP A 108 -13.92 -20.03 11.36
C ASP A 108 -14.50 -21.25 10.62
N ALA A 109 -15.33 -21.01 9.59
CA ALA A 109 -15.91 -22.05 8.76
C ALA A 109 -14.84 -22.82 7.98
N ALA A 110 -14.00 -22.10 7.23
CA ALA A 110 -12.90 -22.70 6.49
C ALA A 110 -11.89 -23.35 7.42
N ALA A 111 -11.61 -22.79 8.60
CA ALA A 111 -10.70 -23.39 9.55
C ALA A 111 -11.18 -24.77 10.06
N SER A 112 -12.49 -24.96 10.17
CA SER A 112 -13.14 -26.21 10.60
C SER A 112 -13.40 -27.23 9.48
N SER A 113 -13.32 -26.81 8.21
CA SER A 113 -13.64 -27.64 7.03
C SER A 113 -12.38 -28.13 6.32
N SER A 114 -12.07 -29.43 6.42
CA SER A 114 -10.88 -30.01 5.77
C SER A 114 -10.85 -29.80 4.25
N TRP A 115 -12.01 -29.84 3.60
CA TRP A 115 -12.16 -29.60 2.18
C TRP A 115 -11.88 -28.13 1.82
N GLU A 116 -12.49 -27.16 2.52
CA GLU A 116 -12.22 -25.73 2.26
C GLU A 116 -10.76 -25.36 2.55
N ARG A 117 -10.17 -25.90 3.62
CA ARG A 117 -8.72 -25.71 3.90
C ARG A 117 -7.89 -26.17 2.71
N SER A 118 -8.12 -27.40 2.24
CA SER A 118 -7.36 -27.97 1.12
C SER A 118 -7.45 -27.09 -0.13
N LEU A 119 -8.65 -26.60 -0.43
CA LEU A 119 -8.90 -25.73 -1.58
C LEU A 119 -8.18 -24.38 -1.45
N LEU A 120 -8.27 -23.72 -0.30
CA LEU A 120 -7.58 -22.45 -0.02
C LEU A 120 -6.05 -22.58 -0.07
N LEU A 121 -5.50 -23.67 0.47
CA LEU A 121 -4.06 -23.96 0.41
C LEU A 121 -3.57 -24.13 -1.03
N SER A 122 -4.39 -24.72 -1.90
CA SER A 122 -4.06 -24.92 -3.31
C SER A 122 -4.14 -23.65 -4.17
N ALA A 123 -4.82 -22.61 -3.69
CA ALA A 123 -5.15 -21.42 -4.48
C ALA A 123 -3.98 -20.46 -4.71
N ALA A 124 -2.90 -20.55 -3.93
CA ALA A 124 -1.73 -19.68 -4.05
C ALA A 124 -0.40 -20.47 -4.08
N PRO A 125 -0.09 -21.15 -5.21
CA PRO A 125 1.16 -21.89 -5.34
C PRO A 125 2.39 -20.99 -5.14
N GLY A 126 3.32 -21.43 -4.29
CA GLY A 126 4.56 -20.70 -3.99
C GLY A 126 4.43 -19.60 -2.92
N ILE A 127 3.25 -19.46 -2.29
CA ILE A 127 3.02 -18.60 -1.13
C ILE A 127 2.57 -19.48 0.03
N GLU A 128 3.07 -19.24 1.24
CA GLU A 128 2.61 -19.96 2.42
C GLU A 128 1.19 -19.50 2.79
N VAL A 129 0.22 -20.41 2.76
CA VAL A 129 -1.17 -20.11 3.14
C VAL A 129 -1.46 -20.69 4.52
N ARG A 130 -1.96 -19.85 5.43
CA ARG A 130 -2.40 -20.22 6.77
C ARG A 130 -3.90 -20.03 6.88
N VAL A 131 -4.66 -21.11 7.00
CA VAL A 131 -6.09 -21.05 7.30
C VAL A 131 -6.28 -21.26 8.80
N VAL A 132 -6.83 -20.27 9.49
CA VAL A 132 -7.01 -20.28 10.94
C VAL A 132 -8.37 -19.67 11.30
N ASN A 133 -8.84 -19.93 12.52
CA ASN A 133 -10.00 -19.23 13.05
C ASN A 133 -9.64 -17.77 13.38
N VAL A 134 -10.66 -16.93 13.53
CA VAL A 134 -10.53 -15.49 13.76
C VAL A 134 -9.73 -15.20 15.03
N ALA A 135 -9.99 -15.93 16.11
CA ALA A 135 -9.29 -15.75 17.38
C ALA A 135 -7.78 -16.04 17.28
N ALA A 136 -7.39 -17.10 16.57
CA ALA A 136 -6.00 -17.47 16.36
C ALA A 136 -5.27 -16.45 15.47
N ALA A 137 -5.94 -15.92 14.45
CA ALA A 137 -5.38 -14.84 13.63
C ALA A 137 -5.15 -13.57 14.45
N ALA A 138 -6.09 -13.19 15.33
CA ALA A 138 -5.91 -12.04 16.23
C ALA A 138 -4.72 -12.25 17.18
N ALA A 139 -4.59 -13.44 17.77
CA ALA A 139 -3.48 -13.77 18.67
C ALA A 139 -2.12 -13.71 17.99
N ALA A 140 -2.03 -14.16 16.73
CA ALA A 140 -0.79 -14.13 15.95
C ALA A 140 -0.50 -12.78 15.28
N TYR A 141 -1.44 -11.82 15.30
CA TYR A 141 -1.37 -10.61 14.49
C TYR A 141 -0.11 -9.77 14.76
N ALA A 142 0.25 -9.59 16.03
CA ALA A 142 1.39 -8.77 16.43
C ALA A 142 2.74 -9.45 16.12
N GLU A 143 2.82 -10.78 16.27
CA GLU A 143 4.00 -11.56 15.90
C GLU A 143 4.22 -11.51 14.39
N GLU A 144 3.15 -11.76 13.63
CA GLU A 144 3.21 -11.68 12.18
C GLU A 144 3.55 -10.27 11.72
N ALA A 145 3.04 -9.21 12.38
CA ALA A 145 3.38 -7.80 12.12
C ALA A 145 4.90 -7.52 12.14
N ALA A 146 5.66 -8.28 12.92
CA ALA A 146 7.12 -8.17 13.04
C ALA A 146 7.90 -9.13 12.13
N ALA A 147 7.22 -10.10 11.49
CA ALA A 147 7.84 -11.13 10.67
C ALA A 147 8.33 -10.59 9.31
N PRO A 148 9.47 -11.09 8.78
CA PRO A 148 9.96 -10.70 7.46
C PRO A 148 9.11 -11.31 6.33
N GLY A 149 9.16 -10.70 5.14
CA GLY A 149 8.62 -11.28 3.91
C GLY A 149 7.20 -10.88 3.53
N GLY A 150 6.51 -10.11 4.37
CA GLY A 150 5.20 -9.56 4.05
C GLY A 150 4.06 -10.59 4.09
N ALA A 151 2.89 -10.17 4.55
CA ALA A 151 1.71 -11.01 4.71
C ALA A 151 0.44 -10.29 4.26
N PHE A 152 -0.49 -11.06 3.71
CA PHE A 152 -1.87 -10.62 3.48
C PHE A 152 -2.77 -11.22 4.56
N LEU A 153 -3.74 -10.46 5.04
CA LEU A 153 -4.82 -10.94 5.90
C LEU A 153 -6.13 -10.91 5.12
N LEU A 154 -6.78 -12.07 5.01
CA LEU A 154 -8.06 -12.25 4.34
C LEU A 154 -9.11 -12.67 5.37
N VAL A 155 -10.28 -12.04 5.30
CA VAL A 155 -11.49 -12.44 6.03
C VAL A 155 -12.67 -12.46 5.08
N ARG A 156 -13.67 -13.27 5.42
CA ARG A 156 -14.86 -13.48 4.56
C ARG A 156 -15.84 -12.31 4.61
N ASP A 157 -15.97 -11.65 5.77
CA ASP A 157 -17.01 -10.66 6.02
C ASP A 157 -16.57 -9.56 7.02
N LEU A 158 -17.43 -8.53 7.12
CA LEU A 158 -17.23 -7.40 8.03
C LEU A 158 -17.32 -7.80 9.51
N ALA A 159 -18.08 -8.85 9.83
CA ALA A 159 -18.21 -9.35 11.20
C ALA A 159 -16.89 -9.94 11.70
N SER A 160 -16.22 -10.74 10.87
CA SER A 160 -14.89 -11.32 11.14
C SER A 160 -13.83 -10.23 11.23
N ALA A 161 -13.87 -9.24 10.32
CA ALA A 161 -12.99 -8.07 10.39
C ALA A 161 -13.13 -7.30 11.71
N ARG A 162 -14.38 -7.06 12.14
CA ARG A 162 -14.69 -6.44 13.43
C ARG A 162 -14.16 -7.28 14.59
N ALA A 163 -14.43 -8.58 14.60
CA ALA A 163 -14.01 -9.49 15.67
C ALA A 163 -12.48 -9.53 15.83
N LEU A 164 -11.71 -9.50 14.74
CA LEU A 164 -10.25 -9.37 14.79
C LEU A 164 -9.81 -8.09 15.51
N VAL A 165 -10.37 -6.96 15.12
CA VAL A 165 -10.03 -5.65 15.71
C VAL A 165 -10.44 -5.58 17.18
N GLU A 166 -11.62 -6.12 17.51
CA GLU A 166 -12.10 -6.20 18.90
C GLU A 166 -11.24 -7.14 19.77
N ALA A 167 -10.63 -8.16 19.18
CA ALA A 167 -9.68 -9.06 19.83
C ALA A 167 -8.25 -8.48 19.95
N GLY A 168 -8.03 -7.23 19.53
CA GLY A 168 -6.76 -6.52 19.73
C GLY A 168 -5.84 -6.50 18.50
N ALA A 169 -6.27 -7.02 17.35
CA ALA A 169 -5.51 -6.85 16.10
C ALA A 169 -5.52 -5.38 15.67
N ALA A 170 -4.35 -4.74 15.67
CA ALA A 170 -4.18 -3.33 15.29
C ALA A 170 -4.22 -3.13 13.77
N VAL A 171 -5.38 -3.41 13.15
CA VAL A 171 -5.61 -3.24 11.71
C VAL A 171 -5.99 -1.79 11.39
N PRO A 172 -5.16 -1.02 10.67
CA PRO A 172 -5.43 0.40 10.42
C PRO A 172 -6.47 0.62 9.30
N ALA A 173 -6.52 -0.29 8.34
CA ALA A 173 -7.40 -0.17 7.18
C ALA A 173 -7.76 -1.54 6.60
N TRP A 174 -8.99 -1.67 6.14
CA TRP A 174 -9.48 -2.81 5.36
C TRP A 174 -9.79 -2.40 3.93
N ASN A 175 -9.34 -3.23 2.99
CA ASN A 175 -9.78 -3.25 1.62
C ASN A 175 -11.03 -4.12 1.49
N LEU A 176 -12.15 -3.54 1.08
CA LEU A 176 -13.38 -4.25 0.75
C LEU A 176 -13.33 -4.65 -0.72
N GLY A 177 -13.12 -5.94 -0.92
CA GLY A 177 -12.77 -6.54 -2.18
C GLY A 177 -13.93 -7.11 -2.96
N GLY A 178 -14.77 -7.88 -2.27
CA GLY A 178 -15.90 -8.58 -2.86
C GLY A 178 -16.83 -9.07 -1.75
N LEU A 179 -18.01 -8.47 -1.66
CA LEU A 179 -19.09 -8.91 -0.79
C LEU A 179 -20.30 -9.07 -1.70
N HIS A 180 -20.47 -10.26 -2.25
CA HIS A 180 -21.43 -10.53 -3.31
C HIS A 180 -22.86 -10.59 -2.76
N TYR A 181 -23.81 -10.54 -3.69
CA TYR A 181 -25.23 -10.60 -3.36
C TYR A 181 -25.57 -11.89 -2.58
N ALA A 182 -26.32 -11.69 -1.50
CA ALA A 182 -27.04 -12.73 -0.77
C ALA A 182 -28.45 -12.19 -0.44
N PRO A 183 -29.46 -13.06 -0.23
CA PRO A 183 -30.80 -12.61 0.16
C PRO A 183 -30.76 -11.68 1.37
N GLY A 184 -31.42 -10.52 1.26
CA GLY A 184 -31.44 -9.49 2.30
C GLY A 184 -30.35 -8.41 2.17
N LYS A 185 -29.34 -8.60 1.33
CA LYS A 185 -28.30 -7.59 1.08
C LYS A 185 -28.71 -6.61 -0.02
N SER A 186 -28.42 -5.33 0.21
CA SER A 186 -28.65 -4.24 -0.74
C SER A 186 -27.37 -3.91 -1.52
N LYS A 187 -27.51 -3.59 -2.81
CA LYS A 187 -26.39 -3.24 -3.68
C LYS A 187 -25.80 -1.87 -3.28
N ILE A 188 -24.49 -1.83 -3.03
CA ILE A 188 -23.72 -0.60 -2.84
C ILE A 188 -22.98 -0.24 -4.14
N ASN A 189 -22.32 -1.22 -4.74
CA ASN A 189 -21.73 -1.11 -6.08
C ASN A 189 -21.73 -2.49 -6.77
N GLU A 190 -20.99 -2.65 -7.89
CA GLU A 190 -20.99 -3.89 -8.67
C GLU A 190 -20.49 -5.14 -7.90
N TYR A 191 -19.67 -4.96 -6.86
CA TYR A 191 -19.02 -6.06 -6.14
C TYR A 191 -19.19 -5.98 -4.62
N ILE A 192 -19.96 -5.02 -4.10
CA ILE A 192 -20.26 -4.85 -2.68
C ILE A 192 -21.77 -4.75 -2.48
N TYR A 193 -22.30 -5.70 -1.72
CA TYR A 193 -23.67 -5.81 -1.26
C TYR A 193 -23.64 -5.96 0.25
N LEU A 194 -24.41 -5.15 0.97
CA LEU A 194 -24.41 -5.10 2.43
C LEU A 194 -25.83 -5.19 2.99
N ASP A 195 -26.00 -5.86 4.12
CA ASP A 195 -27.19 -5.79 4.95
C ASP A 195 -26.99 -4.87 6.17
N ASP A 196 -27.99 -4.79 7.04
CA ASP A 196 -27.94 -3.97 8.26
C ASP A 196 -26.87 -4.45 9.26
N GLY A 197 -26.58 -5.76 9.30
CA GLY A 197 -25.53 -6.32 10.14
C GLY A 197 -24.13 -5.91 9.65
N ASP A 198 -23.91 -5.99 8.35
CA ASP A 198 -22.70 -5.49 7.68
C ASP A 198 -22.51 -3.99 7.94
N LEU A 199 -23.57 -3.19 7.80
CA LEU A 199 -23.53 -1.74 8.07
C LEU A 199 -23.19 -1.45 9.53
N GLY A 200 -23.75 -2.22 10.47
CA GLY A 200 -23.42 -2.14 11.89
C GLY A 200 -21.95 -2.46 12.18
N ALA A 201 -21.41 -3.52 11.57
CA ALA A 201 -20.01 -3.90 11.70
C ALA A 201 -19.07 -2.86 11.07
N ALA A 202 -19.41 -2.34 9.89
CA ALA A 202 -18.67 -1.27 9.24
C ALA A 202 -18.62 0.00 10.10
N ARG A 203 -19.75 0.39 10.71
CA ARG A 203 -19.82 1.56 11.60
C ARG A 203 -18.93 1.37 12.84
N ALA A 204 -18.99 0.20 13.48
CA ALA A 204 -18.14 -0.11 14.63
C ALA A 204 -16.63 -0.08 14.30
N LEU A 205 -16.23 -0.55 13.12
CA LEU A 205 -14.84 -0.46 12.64
C LEU A 205 -14.41 1.00 12.44
N LEU A 206 -15.26 1.79 11.76
CA LEU A 206 -15.01 3.20 11.50
C LEU A 206 -14.90 4.03 12.78
N GLU A 207 -15.72 3.75 13.80
CA GLU A 207 -15.67 4.39 15.13
C GLU A 207 -14.38 4.09 15.89
N ARG A 208 -13.76 2.94 15.63
CA ARG A 208 -12.44 2.56 16.18
C ARG A 208 -11.27 3.17 15.40
N GLY A 209 -11.55 4.04 14.42
CA GLY A 209 -10.52 4.69 13.59
C GLY A 209 -10.00 3.82 12.45
N VAL A 210 -10.63 2.66 12.18
CA VAL A 210 -10.25 1.80 11.06
C VAL A 210 -10.79 2.36 9.76
N THR A 211 -9.94 2.49 8.74
CA THR A 211 -10.37 2.99 7.42
C THR A 211 -10.95 1.84 6.59
N LEU A 212 -12.07 2.08 5.89
CA LEU A 212 -12.67 1.10 4.97
C LEU A 212 -12.59 1.63 3.53
N GLU A 213 -11.77 1.01 2.70
CA GLU A 213 -11.59 1.35 1.28
C GLU A 213 -12.17 0.27 0.37
N VAL A 214 -13.03 0.65 -0.56
CA VAL A 214 -13.66 -0.24 -1.54
C VAL A 214 -12.83 -0.26 -2.82
N GLN A 215 -12.28 -1.43 -3.15
CA GLN A 215 -11.46 -1.65 -4.35
C GLN A 215 -11.36 -3.16 -4.65
N ASP A 216 -11.91 -3.60 -5.78
CA ASP A 216 -11.93 -5.01 -6.18
C ASP A 216 -10.54 -5.51 -6.58
N VAL A 217 -9.85 -4.78 -7.46
CA VAL A 217 -8.54 -5.13 -8.00
C VAL A 217 -7.59 -3.92 -7.98
N PRO A 218 -6.26 -4.14 -7.99
CA PRO A 218 -5.27 -3.06 -7.88
C PRO A 218 -5.35 -2.00 -8.98
N ALA A 219 -5.90 -2.35 -10.16
CA ALA A 219 -6.05 -1.43 -11.29
C ALA A 219 -7.27 -0.51 -11.16
N SER A 220 -8.23 -0.87 -10.32
CA SER A 220 -9.44 -0.08 -10.09
C SER A 220 -9.18 1.10 -9.17
N ARG A 221 -9.99 2.15 -9.27
CA ARG A 221 -9.92 3.30 -8.37
C ARG A 221 -10.47 2.93 -6.99
N ALA A 222 -9.65 3.10 -5.95
CA ALA A 222 -10.09 2.99 -4.57
C ALA A 222 -11.05 4.12 -4.19
N GLN A 223 -12.09 3.78 -3.42
CA GLN A 223 -13.08 4.73 -2.90
C GLN A 223 -13.31 4.47 -1.41
N SER A 224 -13.43 5.51 -0.61
CA SER A 224 -13.83 5.33 0.80
C SER A 224 -15.26 4.78 0.87
N LEU A 225 -15.52 3.82 1.77
CA LEU A 225 -16.87 3.33 2.01
C LEU A 225 -17.82 4.46 2.44
N ARG A 226 -17.33 5.45 3.20
CA ARG A 226 -18.11 6.63 3.62
C ARG A 226 -18.59 7.47 2.43
N ALA A 227 -17.82 7.51 1.35
CA ALA A 227 -18.21 8.22 0.13
C ALA A 227 -19.34 7.51 -0.63
N LEU A 228 -19.37 6.17 -0.58
CA LEU A 228 -20.42 5.36 -1.19
C LEU A 228 -21.69 5.30 -0.34
N ILE A 229 -21.54 5.39 0.98
CA ILE A 229 -22.64 5.29 1.95
C ILE A 229 -22.59 6.52 2.88
N PRO A 230 -23.17 7.67 2.48
CA PRO A 230 -23.05 8.92 3.22
C PRO A 230 -23.53 8.85 4.68
N MET A 231 -24.50 7.99 5.00
CA MET A 231 -24.99 7.79 6.38
C MET A 231 -23.94 7.21 7.35
N LEU A 232 -22.82 6.67 6.84
CA LEU A 232 -21.68 6.26 7.64
C LEU A 232 -20.73 7.43 7.94
N SER A 233 -20.99 8.65 7.47
CA SER A 233 -20.13 9.82 7.66
C SER A 233 -20.45 10.66 8.90
N ALA A 234 -21.46 10.29 9.69
CA ALA A 234 -21.90 11.05 10.85
C ALA A 234 -21.51 10.34 12.16
N THR A 235 -20.40 10.81 12.77
CA THR A 235 -20.17 10.91 14.22
C THR A 235 -19.12 11.98 14.44
#